data_AF-A0A1H0IQ31-F1
#
_entry.id   AF-A0A1H0IQ31-F1
#
_cell.length_a   1.000
_cell.length_b   1.000
_cell.length_c   1.000
_cell.angle_alpha   90.00
_cell.angle_beta   90.00
_cell.angle_gamma   90.00
#
_symmetry.space_group_name_H-M   'P 1'
#
loop_
_entity.id
_entity.type
_entity.pdbx_description
1 polymer ?
#
loop_
_entity_poly.entity_id
_entity_poly.type
_entity_poly.pdbx_seq_one_letter_code
_entity_poly.pdbx_strand_id
1 'polypeptide(L)'
;MFEITWLDRLDIERIHAELSGRPENEAAPALALLLRRMAGLLQGDEEIELTDLAAALGEAILRDRPFASGNRAVSLVACETFLVLNGLDLLPLSDEELAATWLALEAGDLTAFELAGILRGERPELVEDAIAAHAHRLPAGMGGDDGER
;
A
#
# COMPACT_ATOMS: atom_id res chain seq x y z
N MET A 1 -4.43 21.52 -16.90
CA MET A 1 -4.50 20.07 -16.68
C MET A 1 -3.09 19.65 -16.30
N PHE A 2 -2.89 19.24 -15.06
CA PHE A 2 -1.60 18.67 -14.65
C PHE A 2 -1.45 17.30 -15.29
N GLU A 3 -0.27 16.99 -15.81
CA GLU A 3 0.04 15.66 -16.34
C GLU A 3 0.46 14.77 -15.18
N ILE A 4 -0.22 13.65 -15.00
CA ILE A 4 0.09 12.70 -13.93
C ILE A 4 1.39 11.97 -14.29
N THR A 5 2.36 12.06 -13.40
CA THR A 5 3.62 11.34 -13.49
C THR A 5 3.46 9.97 -12.84
N TRP A 6 3.40 8.93 -13.68
CA TRP A 6 3.25 7.55 -13.23
C TRP A 6 4.60 6.90 -12.92
N LEU A 7 4.62 6.06 -11.90
CA LEU A 7 5.71 5.11 -11.67
C LEU A 7 5.57 3.96 -12.67
N ASP A 8 6.64 3.67 -13.40
CA ASP A 8 6.69 2.51 -14.27
C ASP A 8 7.21 1.25 -13.53
N ARG A 9 7.29 0.13 -14.25
CA ARG A 9 7.80 -1.13 -13.67
C ARG A 9 9.22 -0.97 -13.12
N LEU A 10 10.10 -0.27 -13.85
CA LEU A 10 11.50 -0.09 -13.47
C LEU A 10 11.62 0.78 -12.23
N ASP A 11 10.76 1.79 -12.07
CA ASP A 11 10.73 2.61 -10.86
C ASP A 11 10.41 1.77 -9.61
N ILE A 12 9.40 0.90 -9.71
CA ILE A 12 9.01 0.00 -8.61
C ILE A 12 10.08 -1.07 -8.33
N GLU A 13 10.72 -1.62 -9.37
CA GLU A 13 11.87 -2.53 -9.24
C GLU A 13 13.05 -1.86 -8.54
N ARG A 14 13.32 -0.58 -8.85
CA ARG A 14 14.39 0.19 -8.22
C ARG A 14 14.08 0.47 -6.75
N ILE A 15 12.85 0.87 -6.43
CA ILE A 15 12.40 1.04 -5.04
C ILE A 15 12.63 -0.26 -4.26
N HIS A 16 12.24 -1.41 -4.81
CA HIS A 16 12.47 -2.71 -4.16
C HIS A 16 13.97 -3.02 -3.97
N ALA A 17 14.79 -2.79 -5.00
CA ALA A 17 16.22 -3.05 -4.93
C ALA A 17 16.92 -2.17 -3.88
N GLU A 18 16.52 -0.90 -3.77
CA GLU A 18 17.02 0.04 -2.77
C GLU A 18 16.63 -0.39 -1.34
N LEU A 19 15.40 -0.85 -1.14
CA LEU A 19 14.90 -1.30 0.17
C LEU A 19 15.48 -2.66 0.61
N SER A 20 15.64 -3.60 -0.32
CA SER A 20 16.10 -4.97 -0.03
C SER A 20 17.62 -5.14 -0.10
N GLY A 21 18.32 -4.17 -0.69
CA GLY A 21 19.76 -4.23 -0.97
C GLY A 21 20.12 -5.24 -2.07
N ARG A 22 19.15 -5.82 -2.78
CA ARG A 22 19.36 -6.78 -3.87
C ARG A 22 18.31 -6.60 -4.96
N PRO A 23 18.69 -6.49 -6.24
CA PRO A 23 17.71 -6.55 -7.32
C PRO A 23 17.11 -7.94 -7.37
N GLU A 24 15.79 -8.05 -7.18
CA GLU A 24 15.05 -9.26 -7.50
C GLU A 24 14.66 -9.19 -8.98
N ASN A 25 15.18 -10.13 -9.77
CA ASN A 25 15.07 -10.10 -11.23
C ASN A 25 13.67 -10.47 -11.77
N GLU A 26 12.70 -10.69 -10.88
CA GLU A 26 11.37 -11.18 -11.23
C GLU A 26 10.28 -10.32 -10.59
N ALA A 27 10.26 -9.00 -10.86
CA ALA A 27 9.00 -8.28 -10.66
C ALA A 27 7.96 -8.90 -11.60
N ALA A 28 6.95 -9.53 -11.01
CA ALA A 28 6.02 -10.36 -11.75
C ALA A 28 5.34 -9.57 -12.89
N PRO A 29 5.02 -10.20 -14.04
CA PRO A 29 4.17 -9.62 -15.11
C PRO A 29 2.88 -8.96 -14.60
N ALA A 30 2.43 -9.31 -13.40
CA ALA A 30 1.36 -8.67 -12.65
C ALA A 30 1.56 -7.16 -12.46
N LEU A 31 2.79 -6.68 -12.18
CA LEU A 31 3.07 -5.26 -11.94
C LEU A 31 2.84 -4.41 -13.19
N ALA A 32 3.29 -4.87 -14.36
CA ALA A 32 3.07 -4.15 -15.61
C ALA A 32 1.59 -4.11 -16.01
N LEU A 33 0.82 -5.17 -15.70
CA LEU A 33 -0.61 -5.22 -15.94
C LEU A 33 -1.39 -4.31 -14.98
N LEU A 34 -0.96 -4.25 -13.72
CA LEU A 34 -1.50 -3.35 -12.70
C LEU A 34 -1.39 -1.89 -13.15
N LEU A 35 -0.18 -1.42 -13.45
CA LEU A 35 0.07 -0.02 -13.84
C LEU A 35 -0.74 0.38 -15.08
N ARG A 36 -0.91 -0.54 -16.04
CA ARG A 36 -1.76 -0.33 -17.22
C ARG A 36 -3.24 -0.19 -16.89
N ARG A 37 -3.76 -0.98 -15.94
CA ARG A 37 -5.16 -0.88 -15.50
C ARG A 37 -5.41 0.44 -14.78
N MET A 38 -4.49 0.85 -13.92
CA MET A 38 -4.58 2.10 -13.18
C MET A 38 -4.59 3.33 -14.09
N ALA A 39 -3.71 3.37 -15.08
CA ALA A 39 -3.71 4.43 -16.09
C ALA A 39 -5.03 4.50 -16.90
N GLY A 40 -5.77 3.39 -17.01
CA GLY A 40 -7.07 3.33 -17.67
C GLY A 40 -8.23 3.88 -16.82
N LEU A 41 -8.12 3.90 -15.49
CA LEU A 41 -9.18 4.38 -14.58
C LEU A 41 -9.39 5.90 -14.70
N LEU A 42 -8.34 6.64 -15.06
CA LEU A 42 -8.36 8.09 -15.30
C LEU A 42 -9.23 8.56 -16.49
N GLN A 43 -9.78 7.62 -17.27
CA GLN A 43 -10.61 7.93 -18.44
C GLN A 43 -12.12 7.96 -18.11
N GLY A 44 -12.51 7.83 -16.83
CA GLY A 44 -13.89 7.90 -16.36
C GLY A 44 -14.34 9.33 -15.98
N ASP A 45 -15.67 9.55 -15.93
CA ASP A 45 -16.32 10.83 -15.59
C ASP A 45 -16.28 11.19 -14.08
N GLU A 46 -15.62 10.40 -13.24
CA GLU A 46 -15.51 10.65 -11.80
C GLU A 46 -14.23 11.45 -11.50
N GLU A 47 -14.32 12.45 -10.61
CA GLU A 47 -13.18 13.30 -10.23
C GLU A 47 -12.22 12.49 -9.34
N ILE A 48 -11.27 11.79 -9.98
CA ILE A 48 -10.25 10.98 -9.31
C ILE A 48 -9.12 11.91 -8.84
N GLU A 49 -8.82 11.90 -7.54
CA GLU A 49 -7.70 12.64 -6.97
C GLU A 49 -6.41 11.82 -6.99
N LEU A 50 -5.26 12.51 -6.89
CA LEU A 50 -3.95 11.87 -6.81
C LEU A 50 -3.83 10.92 -5.61
N THR A 51 -4.52 11.23 -4.51
CA THR A 51 -4.57 10.37 -3.32
C THR A 51 -5.31 9.06 -3.57
N ASP A 52 -6.36 9.07 -4.40
CA ASP A 52 -7.09 7.84 -4.76
C ASP A 52 -6.21 6.93 -5.64
N LEU A 53 -5.45 7.53 -6.56
CA LEU A 53 -4.50 6.79 -7.41
C LEU A 53 -3.34 6.22 -6.59
N ALA A 54 -2.78 7.02 -5.68
CA ALA A 54 -1.71 6.58 -4.79
C ALA A 54 -2.18 5.41 -3.93
N ALA A 55 -3.36 5.52 -3.31
CA ALA A 55 -3.92 4.48 -2.47
C ALA A 55 -4.17 3.18 -3.25
N ALA A 56 -4.72 3.29 -4.46
CA ALA A 56 -4.95 2.15 -5.34
C ALA A 56 -3.63 1.46 -5.77
N LEU A 57 -2.54 2.23 -5.95
CA LEU A 57 -1.22 1.68 -6.25
C LEU A 57 -0.71 0.83 -5.09
N GLY A 58 -0.78 1.38 -3.88
CA GLY A 58 -0.34 0.72 -2.66
C GLY A 58 -1.09 -0.59 -2.39
N GLU A 59 -2.42 -0.55 -2.45
CA GLU A 59 -3.28 -1.72 -2.25
C GLU A 59 -2.96 -2.81 -3.29
N ALA A 60 -2.78 -2.43 -4.56
CA ALA A 60 -2.55 -3.39 -5.60
C ALA A 60 -1.17 -4.06 -5.54
N ILE A 61 -0.12 -3.36 -5.10
CA ILE A 61 1.18 -3.98 -4.82
C ILE A 61 1.05 -5.02 -3.70
N LEU A 62 0.26 -4.73 -2.66
CA LEU A 62 0.04 -5.68 -1.55
C LEU A 62 -0.80 -6.89 -1.97
N ARG A 63 -1.82 -6.67 -2.80
CA ARG A 63 -2.68 -7.73 -3.33
C ARG A 63 -1.94 -8.63 -4.30
N ASP A 64 -1.22 -8.05 -5.25
CA ASP A 64 -0.60 -8.79 -6.35
C ASP A 64 0.79 -9.34 -5.98
N ARG A 65 1.38 -8.87 -4.86
CA ARG A 65 2.66 -9.30 -4.27
C ARG A 65 3.76 -9.57 -5.32
N PRO A 66 4.18 -8.57 -6.09
CA PRO A 66 5.07 -8.76 -7.24
C PRO A 66 6.50 -9.23 -6.87
N PHE A 67 6.89 -9.18 -5.59
CA PHE A 67 8.20 -9.60 -5.09
C PHE A 67 8.10 -10.74 -4.08
N ALA A 68 9.16 -11.54 -3.90
CA ALA A 68 9.15 -12.60 -2.88
C ALA A 68 9.08 -12.06 -1.44
N SER A 69 9.64 -10.87 -1.21
CA SER A 69 9.60 -10.20 0.10
C SER A 69 9.64 -8.68 -0.03
N GLY A 70 9.28 -7.97 1.04
CA GLY A 70 9.36 -6.50 1.07
C GLY A 70 8.18 -5.77 0.41
N ASN A 71 7.16 -6.48 -0.08
CA ASN A 71 6.00 -5.85 -0.76
C ASN A 71 5.34 -4.73 0.05
N ARG A 72 5.29 -4.82 1.38
CA ARG A 72 4.75 -3.76 2.24
C ARG A 72 5.60 -2.49 2.18
N ALA A 73 6.92 -2.62 2.31
CA ALA A 73 7.82 -1.48 2.22
C ALA A 73 7.78 -0.86 0.81
N VAL A 74 7.73 -1.69 -0.23
CA VAL A 74 7.59 -1.22 -1.62
C VAL A 74 6.26 -0.51 -1.84
N SER A 75 5.15 -1.07 -1.35
CA SER A 75 3.82 -0.45 -1.43
C SER A 75 3.83 0.94 -0.80
N LEU A 76 4.42 1.08 0.39
CA LEU A 76 4.53 2.36 1.10
C LEU A 76 5.34 3.38 0.31
N VAL A 77 6.56 3.02 -0.07
CA VAL A 77 7.46 3.94 -0.78
C VAL A 77 6.92 4.27 -2.16
N ALA A 78 6.25 3.33 -2.85
CA ALA A 78 5.60 3.61 -4.13
C ALA A 78 4.46 4.63 -4.01
N CYS A 79 3.61 4.52 -2.97
CA CYS A 79 2.57 5.52 -2.70
C CYS A 79 3.18 6.91 -2.45
N GLU A 80 4.15 6.99 -1.55
CA GLU A 80 4.82 8.25 -1.20
C GLU A 80 5.53 8.86 -2.41
N THR A 81 6.27 8.05 -3.16
CA THR A 81 6.99 8.50 -4.35
C THR A 81 6.01 9.01 -5.41
N PHE A 82 4.89 8.33 -5.63
CA PHE A 82 3.85 8.80 -6.56
C PHE A 82 3.30 10.17 -6.14
N LEU A 83 2.96 10.37 -4.86
CA LEU A 83 2.46 11.65 -4.36
C LEU A 83 3.49 12.78 -4.55
N VAL A 84 4.74 12.54 -4.16
CA VAL A 84 5.83 13.51 -4.28
C VAL A 84 6.11 13.88 -5.74
N LEU A 85 6.12 12.90 -6.65
CA LEU A 85 6.31 13.16 -8.08
C LEU A 85 5.18 13.99 -8.69
N ASN A 86 3.99 13.93 -8.10
CA ASN A 86 2.81 14.69 -8.55
C ASN A 86 2.57 15.96 -7.72
N GLY A 87 3.53 16.38 -6.89
CA GLY A 87 3.51 17.66 -6.18
C GLY A 87 2.65 17.69 -4.91
N LEU A 88 2.31 16.52 -4.36
CA LEU A 88 1.71 16.40 -3.03
C LEU A 88 2.78 16.10 -1.99
N ASP A 89 2.72 16.80 -0.87
CA ASP A 89 3.64 16.60 0.26
C ASP A 89 3.40 15.24 0.94
N LEU A 90 4.45 14.74 1.59
CA LEU A 90 4.40 13.52 2.38
C LEU A 90 3.44 13.66 3.55
N LEU A 91 2.87 12.52 3.94
CA LEU A 91 1.94 12.43 5.05
C LEU A 91 2.64 12.76 6.37
N PRO A 92 2.04 13.59 7.24
CA PRO A 92 2.54 13.79 8.59
C PRO A 92 2.12 12.63 9.51
N LEU A 93 2.52 11.40 9.16
CA LEU A 93 2.34 10.19 9.98
C LEU A 93 3.65 9.81 10.66
N SER A 94 3.56 9.32 11.90
CA SER A 94 4.66 8.65 12.59
C SER A 94 4.92 7.27 12.00
N ASP A 95 6.11 6.73 12.26
CA ASP A 95 6.49 5.36 11.85
C ASP A 95 5.48 4.30 12.34
N GLU A 96 4.91 4.51 13.53
CA GLU A 96 3.91 3.61 14.12
C GLU A 96 2.59 3.65 13.37
N GLU A 97 2.08 4.86 13.07
CA GLU A 97 0.87 5.04 12.26
C GLU A 97 1.06 4.45 10.86
N LEU A 98 2.20 4.69 10.21
CA LEU A 98 2.52 4.11 8.90
C LEU A 98 2.52 2.59 8.93
N ALA A 99 3.22 2.00 9.89
CA ALA A 99 3.32 0.55 10.02
C ALA A 99 1.94 -0.09 10.25
N ALA A 100 1.11 0.53 11.09
CA ALA A 100 -0.23 0.07 11.39
C ALA A 100 -1.13 0.16 10.15
N THR A 101 -1.16 1.32 9.49
CA THR A 101 -1.96 1.55 8.27
C THR A 101 -1.65 0.54 7.18
N TRP A 102 -0.37 0.34 6.87
CA TRP A 102 0.02 -0.61 5.81
C TRP A 102 -0.22 -2.07 6.18
N LEU A 103 -0.20 -2.40 7.48
CA LEU A 103 -0.57 -3.73 7.94
C LEU A 103 -2.06 -4.00 7.74
N ALA A 104 -2.92 -3.07 8.17
CA ALA A 104 -4.37 -3.17 7.98
C ALA A 104 -4.75 -3.23 6.50
N LEU A 105 -4.05 -2.46 5.66
CA LEU A 105 -4.20 -2.48 4.22
C LEU A 105 -3.84 -3.85 3.62
N GLU A 106 -2.72 -4.44 4.03
CA GLU A 106 -2.30 -5.77 3.56
C GLU A 106 -3.26 -6.87 4.02
N ALA A 107 -3.85 -6.72 5.20
CA ALA A 107 -4.86 -7.63 5.73
C ALA A 107 -6.23 -7.48 5.04
N GLY A 108 -6.47 -6.38 4.32
CA GLY A 108 -7.77 -6.02 3.76
C GLY A 108 -8.76 -5.48 4.80
N ASP A 109 -8.29 -5.18 6.01
CA ASP A 109 -9.07 -4.50 7.05
C ASP A 109 -9.28 -3.02 6.67
N LEU A 110 -8.30 -2.43 5.98
CA LEU A 110 -8.33 -1.06 5.48
C LEU A 110 -8.37 -1.08 3.94
N THR A 111 -9.29 -0.30 3.35
CA THR A 111 -9.49 -0.22 1.90
C THR A 111 -8.65 0.89 1.25
N ALA A 112 -8.41 0.80 -0.06
CA ALA A 112 -7.81 1.91 -0.82
C ALA A 112 -8.58 3.23 -0.69
N PHE A 113 -9.91 3.21 -0.59
CA PHE A 113 -10.70 4.43 -0.40
C PHE A 113 -10.44 5.09 0.96
N GLU A 114 -10.38 4.28 2.03
CA GLU A 114 -10.05 4.77 3.36
C GLU A 114 -8.61 5.29 3.41
N LEU A 115 -7.66 4.55 2.81
CA LEU A 115 -6.29 5.00 2.65
C LEU A 115 -6.24 6.36 1.95
N ALA A 116 -6.97 6.55 0.85
CA ALA A 116 -7.01 7.83 0.15
C ALA A 116 -7.48 8.98 1.05
N GLY A 117 -8.47 8.74 1.92
CA GLY A 117 -8.86 9.67 2.97
C GLY A 117 -7.70 10.01 3.93
N ILE A 118 -6.99 8.99 4.45
CA ILE A 118 -5.77 9.19 5.25
C ILE A 118 -4.78 10.07 4.50
N LEU A 119 -4.58 9.80 3.21
CA LEU A 119 -3.62 10.50 2.36
C LEU A 119 -3.99 11.98 2.17
N ARG A 120 -5.28 12.31 2.16
CA ARG A 120 -5.78 13.70 2.11
C ARG A 120 -5.64 14.44 3.45
N GLY A 121 -5.23 13.76 4.51
CA GLY A 121 -5.26 14.29 5.87
C GLY A 121 -6.65 14.22 6.51
N GLU A 122 -7.58 13.47 5.91
CA GLU A 122 -8.82 13.09 6.59
C GLU A 122 -8.45 12.08 7.67
N ARG A 123 -8.47 12.54 8.91
CA ARG A 123 -8.07 11.75 10.06
C ARG A 123 -9.23 11.51 11.01
N PRO A 124 -10.23 10.68 10.66
CA PRO A 124 -11.13 10.23 11.70
C PRO A 124 -10.42 9.09 12.45
N GLU A 125 -9.46 9.41 13.34
CA GLU A 125 -8.72 8.46 14.22
C GLU A 125 -7.99 7.27 13.54
N LEU A 126 -7.75 7.39 12.23
CA LEU A 126 -6.81 6.70 11.34
C LEU A 126 -6.49 5.21 11.54
N VAL A 127 -7.24 4.32 10.89
CA VAL A 127 -8.69 4.34 10.72
C VAL A 127 -9.13 3.42 11.84
N GLU A 128 -9.77 4.02 12.87
CA GLU A 128 -9.74 3.61 14.30
C GLU A 128 -8.52 2.73 14.65
N ASP A 129 -7.37 3.40 14.61
CA ASP A 129 -5.99 2.96 14.88
C ASP A 129 -5.52 1.74 14.09
N ALA A 130 -5.53 1.89 12.76
CA ALA A 130 -5.35 0.84 11.76
C ALA A 130 -6.00 -0.48 12.20
N ILE A 131 -7.22 -0.24 12.65
CA ILE A 131 -8.21 -1.12 13.22
C ILE A 131 -7.64 -1.85 14.45
N ALA A 132 -7.45 -1.08 15.54
CA ALA A 132 -6.85 -1.48 16.82
C ALA A 132 -5.52 -2.26 16.69
N ALA A 133 -4.70 -1.82 15.74
CA ALA A 133 -3.46 -2.39 15.24
C ALA A 133 -3.63 -3.87 14.90
N HIS A 134 -4.57 -4.14 13.99
CA HIS A 134 -4.89 -5.50 13.56
C HIS A 134 -5.24 -6.41 14.78
N ALA A 135 -5.84 -5.76 15.78
CA ALA A 135 -6.30 -6.23 17.08
C ALA A 135 -5.40 -7.25 17.81
N HIS A 136 -4.23 -6.80 18.31
CA HIS A 136 -3.34 -7.53 19.25
C HIS A 136 -2.67 -8.83 18.73
N ARG A 137 -2.73 -9.12 17.41
CA ARG A 137 -1.96 -10.20 16.72
C ARG A 137 -2.18 -11.65 17.22
N LEU A 138 -3.40 -12.04 17.61
CA LEU A 138 -3.91 -13.38 18.03
C LEU A 138 -3.15 -14.67 17.55
N PRO A 139 -3.18 -15.81 18.33
CA PRO A 139 -4.26 -16.23 19.24
C PRO A 139 -3.94 -16.36 20.76
N ALA A 140 -5.00 -16.19 21.58
CA ALA A 140 -5.06 -16.62 22.97
C ALA A 140 -5.92 -17.91 23.09
N GLY A 141 -5.29 -19.08 23.08
CA GLY A 141 -5.97 -20.38 23.23
C GLY A 141 -5.23 -21.57 22.60
N MET A 142 -4.19 -22.08 23.27
CA MET A 142 -4.03 -23.53 23.41
C MET A 142 -5.23 -24.01 24.23
N GLY A 143 -6.30 -24.39 23.55
CA GLY A 143 -7.52 -24.88 24.16
C GLY A 143 -8.00 -26.11 23.41
N GLY A 144 -7.27 -27.21 23.58
CA GLY A 144 -7.64 -28.51 23.03
C GLY A 144 -6.46 -29.22 22.38
N ASP A 145 -5.59 -29.82 23.20
CA ASP A 145 -5.20 -31.23 23.08
C ASP A 145 -4.14 -31.56 24.14
N ASP A 146 -4.52 -31.58 25.42
CA ASP A 146 -3.81 -32.44 26.38
C ASP A 146 -4.36 -33.83 26.16
N GLY A 147 -3.70 -34.54 25.23
CA GLY A 147 -3.96 -35.95 24.96
C GLY A 147 -3.93 -36.73 26.27
N GLU A 148 -5.13 -37.10 26.74
CA GLU A 148 -5.28 -38.16 27.71
C GLU A 148 -4.67 -39.44 27.14
N ARG A 149 -3.89 -40.05 28.02
CA ARG A 149 -3.15 -41.29 27.87
C ARG A 149 -4.07 -42.50 27.72
#